data_AF-A0A956LBE3-F1
#
_entry.id   AF-A0A956LBE3-F1
#
_cell.length_a   1.000
_cell.length_b   1.000
_cell.length_c   1.000
_cell.angle_alpha   90.00
_cell.angle_beta   90.00
_cell.angle_gamma   90.00
#
_symmetry.space_group_name_H-M   'P 1'
#
loop_
_entity.id
_entity.type
_entity.pdbx_description
1 polymer ?
#
loop_
_entity_poly.entity_id
_entity_poly.type
_entity_poly.pdbx_seq_one_letter_code
_entity_poly.pdbx_strand_id
1 'polypeptide(L)'
;MTTSTLPRRAGTTALLALASALACSGGDGETGETGETAGEDITGVVFTRRSSDCADYVNDYTATARDIQRDQEFAATVSVSQDGSQCVFESNTIPNHDFDDATASFATPVAEVPRTLSIPRNPSAAAAPTGLTLDSLDAVMLNGVVVDLFSAGCWNVGDGFIGCFELNTPWRKDPMHPSNTFGADAHHAHTQPDGTYHYHGDPVAMWDESPGDNGSPVIGFAADGFPIYGGYFNDGGNLRRAVSGYTLKPGTRPSGADGPGGAYDGTYIDDFEFTGAGDLDECNGMTVDGQYGYYVTDAYPWLLRCFHGTPDPSFKKMMGAP
;
A
#
# COMPACT_ATOMS: atom_id res chain seq x y z
N MET A 1 -0.89 41.59 64.89
CA MET A 1 -2.09 41.63 64.03
C MET A 1 -2.81 40.32 64.26
N THR A 2 -3.64 40.27 65.31
CA THR A 2 -5.12 40.33 65.27
C THR A 2 -5.78 39.01 64.84
N THR A 3 -6.35 38.32 65.87
CA THR A 3 -7.62 37.54 65.90
C THR A 3 -7.77 36.31 64.98
N SER A 4 -8.43 35.19 65.30
CA SER A 4 -9.41 34.85 66.35
C SER A 4 -9.61 33.31 66.46
N THR A 5 -9.71 32.85 67.71
CA THR A 5 -10.52 31.77 68.32
C THR A 5 -11.49 30.88 67.50
N LEU A 6 -11.24 29.55 67.51
CA LEU A 6 -11.92 28.42 68.22
C LEU A 6 -13.43 28.05 67.95
N PRO A 7 -13.92 26.81 68.29
CA PRO A 7 -14.41 25.80 67.33
C PRO A 7 -15.83 25.22 67.65
N ARG A 8 -16.14 24.01 67.14
CA ARG A 8 -17.30 23.07 67.37
C ARG A 8 -18.43 23.18 66.31
N ARG A 9 -19.19 22.14 65.95
CA ARG A 9 -19.50 20.81 66.52
C ARG A 9 -20.18 19.92 65.44
N ALA A 10 -20.18 18.62 65.68
CA ALA A 10 -20.85 17.57 64.92
C ALA A 10 -22.39 17.56 65.05
N GLY A 11 -23.07 16.92 64.08
CA GLY A 11 -24.42 16.36 64.19
C GLY A 11 -24.86 15.69 62.88
N THR A 12 -24.84 14.36 62.78
CA THR A 12 -25.95 13.38 62.95
C THR A 12 -26.78 13.11 61.69
N THR A 13 -26.48 11.96 61.07
CA THR A 13 -27.34 10.90 60.50
C THR A 13 -28.78 11.20 60.07
N ALA A 14 -29.12 10.80 58.83
CA ALA A 14 -30.38 10.15 58.51
C ALA A 14 -30.20 9.19 57.30
N LEU A 15 -30.20 7.89 57.59
CA LEU A 15 -30.47 6.81 56.63
C LEU A 15 -31.99 6.78 56.38
N LEU A 16 -32.42 6.71 55.13
CA LEU A 16 -33.77 6.27 54.78
C LEU A 16 -33.67 5.17 53.71
N ALA A 17 -34.28 4.03 54.01
CA ALA A 17 -34.30 2.84 53.19
C ALA A 17 -35.62 2.70 52.41
N LEU A 18 -35.50 2.05 51.24
CA LEU A 18 -36.50 1.30 50.46
C LEU A 18 -37.78 2.00 49.98
N ALA A 19 -37.95 2.03 48.66
CA ALA A 19 -39.11 1.41 48.00
C ALA A 19 -38.80 1.15 46.52
N SER A 20 -38.62 -0.12 46.18
CA SER A 20 -38.75 -0.65 44.83
C SER A 20 -40.22 -0.62 44.41
N ALA A 21 -40.54 0.13 43.36
CA ALA A 21 -41.82 0.07 42.66
C ALA A 21 -41.55 -0.09 41.16
N LEU A 22 -41.94 -1.26 40.67
CA LEU A 22 -42.14 -1.56 39.25
C LEU A 22 -43.22 -0.61 38.71
N ALA A 23 -42.85 0.25 37.76
CA ALA A 23 -43.81 1.03 36.99
C ALA A 23 -43.48 0.84 35.50
N CYS A 24 -44.24 -0.05 34.86
CA CYS A 24 -44.38 -0.05 33.42
C CYS A 24 -45.19 1.20 33.04
N SER A 25 -44.57 2.13 32.31
CA SER A 25 -45.30 3.12 31.53
C SER A 25 -44.50 3.37 30.26
N GLY A 26 -45.13 3.05 29.12
CA GLY A 26 -44.61 3.34 27.80
C GLY A 26 -44.33 4.83 27.62
N GLY A 27 -43.24 5.09 26.90
CA GLY A 27 -42.80 6.40 26.46
C GLY A 27 -41.73 6.13 25.41
N ASP A 28 -42.15 6.28 24.16
CA ASP A 28 -41.40 6.55 22.94
C ASP A 28 -39.97 6.01 22.85
N GLY A 29 -39.81 5.02 21.97
CA GLY A 29 -38.51 4.59 21.50
C GLY A 29 -37.80 5.74 20.80
N GLU A 30 -36.91 6.41 21.52
CA GLU A 30 -35.70 6.94 20.91
C GLU A 30 -34.91 5.73 20.42
N THR A 31 -35.09 5.44 19.13
CA THR A 31 -34.08 4.75 18.34
C THR A 31 -32.80 5.55 18.53
N GLY A 32 -31.95 5.07 19.45
CA GLY A 32 -30.54 5.38 19.38
C GLY A 32 -30.11 4.96 17.98
N GLU A 33 -29.98 5.92 17.08
CA GLU A 33 -29.06 5.79 15.97
C GLU A 33 -27.76 5.35 16.62
N THR A 34 -27.43 4.08 16.46
CA THR A 34 -26.05 3.65 16.45
C THR A 34 -25.43 4.51 15.38
N GLY A 35 -24.82 5.63 15.79
CA GLY A 35 -23.96 6.39 14.92
C GLY A 35 -22.87 5.42 14.52
N GLU A 36 -23.06 4.75 13.39
CA GLU A 36 -21.95 4.27 12.59
C GLU A 36 -21.07 5.50 12.46
N THR A 37 -19.93 5.49 13.15
CA THR A 37 -18.86 6.41 12.83
C THR A 37 -18.51 6.12 11.40
N ALA A 38 -19.09 6.89 10.47
CA ALA A 38 -18.78 6.80 9.06
C ALA A 38 -17.26 6.95 8.94
N GLY A 39 -16.63 5.99 8.26
CA GLY A 39 -15.18 6.00 8.03
C GLY A 39 -14.74 7.32 7.39
N GLU A 40 -13.47 7.66 7.57
CA GLU A 40 -12.85 8.83 6.95
C GLU A 40 -12.89 8.68 5.42
N ASP A 41 -13.57 9.60 4.74
CA ASP A 41 -13.65 9.62 3.28
C ASP A 41 -12.32 10.08 2.67
N ILE A 42 -11.67 9.18 1.94
CA ILE A 42 -10.39 9.41 1.27
C ILE A 42 -10.53 9.52 -0.26
N THR A 43 -11.75 9.70 -0.79
CA THR A 43 -12.01 9.89 -2.23
C THR A 43 -11.16 11.03 -2.81
N GLY A 44 -10.25 10.69 -3.72
CA GLY A 44 -9.35 11.62 -4.39
C GLY A 44 -8.36 12.34 -3.46
N VAL A 45 -8.21 11.88 -2.22
CA VAL A 45 -7.35 12.52 -1.22
C VAL A 45 -5.88 12.24 -1.52
N VAL A 46 -5.09 13.31 -1.57
CA VAL A 46 -3.63 13.28 -1.51
C VAL A 46 -3.19 13.24 -0.05
N PHE A 47 -2.41 12.24 0.33
CA PHE A 47 -1.97 12.07 1.71
C PHE A 47 -0.86 13.05 2.09
N THR A 48 -0.72 13.30 3.38
CA THR A 48 0.29 14.24 3.93
C THR A 48 1.08 13.66 5.10
N ARG A 49 0.60 12.56 5.68
CA ARG A 49 1.19 11.94 6.87
C ARG A 49 2.42 11.12 6.48
N ARG A 50 3.50 11.27 7.25
CA ARG A 50 4.79 10.61 7.01
C ARG A 50 5.19 9.58 8.07
N SER A 51 4.27 9.23 8.99
CA SER A 51 4.62 8.31 10.07
C SER A 51 5.00 6.94 9.51
N SER A 52 6.05 6.35 10.05
CA SER A 52 6.48 5.00 9.69
C SER A 52 5.81 3.90 10.52
N ASP A 53 5.07 4.25 11.58
CA ASP A 53 4.30 3.27 12.36
C ASP A 53 2.89 3.18 11.78
N CYS A 54 2.53 2.00 11.28
CA CYS A 54 1.19 1.75 10.74
C CYS A 54 0.06 1.99 11.76
N ALA A 55 0.36 1.97 13.06
CA ALA A 55 -0.58 2.31 14.12
C ALA A 55 -1.15 3.71 14.03
N ASP A 56 -0.35 4.64 13.49
CA ASP A 56 -0.77 6.01 13.33
C ASP A 56 -1.88 6.11 12.27
N TYR A 57 -2.02 5.11 11.40
CA TYR A 57 -3.03 5.03 10.35
C TYR A 57 -4.24 4.19 10.76
N VAL A 58 -4.38 3.82 12.04
CA VAL A 58 -5.54 3.07 12.54
C VAL A 58 -6.81 3.93 12.42
N ASN A 59 -7.68 3.53 11.49
CA ASN A 59 -8.99 4.11 11.26
C ASN A 59 -9.80 3.19 10.34
N ASP A 60 -11.09 3.49 10.19
CA ASP A 60 -11.89 3.04 9.07
C ASP A 60 -11.92 4.15 8.01
N TYR A 61 -11.68 3.79 6.76
CA TYR A 61 -11.66 4.67 5.60
C TYR A 61 -12.65 4.20 4.55
N THR A 62 -13.25 5.15 3.84
CA THR A 62 -14.14 4.90 2.70
C THR A 62 -13.71 5.74 1.51
N ALA A 63 -14.06 5.30 0.30
CA ALA A 63 -13.99 6.15 -0.88
C ALA A 63 -15.02 5.74 -1.92
N THR A 64 -15.21 6.58 -2.93
CA THR A 64 -15.92 6.21 -4.17
C THR A 64 -14.94 6.26 -5.34
N ALA A 65 -14.98 5.25 -6.18
CA ALA A 65 -14.19 5.18 -7.41
C ALA A 65 -15.07 4.75 -8.58
N ARG A 66 -14.90 5.40 -9.73
CA ARG A 66 -15.60 5.04 -10.97
C ARG A 66 -14.68 4.22 -11.86
N ASP A 67 -15.19 3.07 -12.28
CA ASP A 67 -14.72 2.34 -13.46
C ASP A 67 -15.18 3.13 -14.70
N ILE A 68 -14.23 3.82 -15.35
CA ILE A 68 -14.54 4.84 -16.35
C ILE A 68 -15.15 4.22 -17.61
N GLN A 69 -14.58 3.12 -18.09
CA GLN A 69 -15.02 2.43 -19.30
C GLN A 69 -16.38 1.75 -19.13
N ARG A 70 -16.71 1.25 -17.92
CA ARG A 70 -17.99 0.59 -17.66
C ARG A 70 -19.09 1.49 -17.11
N ASP A 71 -18.77 2.74 -16.77
CA ASP A 71 -19.71 3.66 -16.10
C ASP A 71 -20.30 3.02 -14.83
N GLN A 72 -19.44 2.44 -14.01
CA GLN A 72 -19.82 1.78 -12.77
C GLN A 72 -19.09 2.39 -11.58
N GLU A 73 -19.85 2.81 -10.58
CA GLU A 73 -19.29 3.25 -9.30
C GLU A 73 -19.07 2.07 -8.36
N PHE A 74 -17.98 2.14 -7.60
CA PHE A 74 -17.60 1.22 -6.53
C PHE A 74 -17.39 2.00 -5.24
N ALA A 75 -17.76 1.39 -4.12
CA ALA A 75 -17.41 1.89 -2.79
C ALA A 75 -16.14 1.18 -2.33
N ALA A 76 -15.07 1.94 -2.06
CA ALA A 76 -13.88 1.42 -1.43
C ALA A 76 -14.03 1.40 0.09
N THR A 77 -13.52 0.35 0.71
CA THR A 77 -13.42 0.24 2.17
C THR A 77 -12.03 -0.19 2.57
N VAL A 78 -11.48 0.46 3.59
CA VAL A 78 -10.23 0.07 4.24
C VAL A 78 -10.41 0.21 5.74
N SER A 79 -10.15 -0.86 6.50
CA SER A 79 -10.02 -0.80 7.95
C SER A 79 -8.59 -1.11 8.31
N VAL A 80 -7.95 -0.19 9.02
CA VAL A 80 -6.63 -0.42 9.62
C VAL A 80 -6.85 -0.57 11.10
N SER A 81 -6.57 -1.76 11.61
CA SER A 81 -6.58 -2.07 13.03
C SER A 81 -5.17 -2.45 13.47
N GLN A 82 -4.96 -2.55 14.78
CA GLN A 82 -3.67 -2.95 15.33
C GLN A 82 -3.83 -3.83 16.57
N ASP A 83 -2.77 -4.58 16.83
CA ASP A 83 -2.42 -5.02 18.17
C ASP A 83 -1.09 -4.40 18.64
N GLY A 84 -0.53 -4.90 19.73
CA GLY A 84 0.73 -4.39 20.28
C GLY A 84 1.96 -4.62 19.39
N SER A 85 1.85 -5.43 18.33
CA SER A 85 2.96 -5.90 17.51
C SER A 85 2.74 -5.77 16.00
N GLN A 86 1.50 -5.78 15.53
CA GLN A 86 1.14 -5.76 14.12
C GLN A 86 -0.01 -4.80 13.83
N CYS A 87 -0.10 -4.33 12.59
CA CYS A 87 -1.32 -3.75 12.05
C CYS A 87 -1.96 -4.73 11.08
N VAL A 88 -3.29 -4.72 11.03
CA VAL A 88 -4.09 -5.52 10.11
C VAL A 88 -4.88 -4.57 9.22
N PHE A 89 -4.70 -4.73 7.91
CA PHE A 89 -5.41 -4.04 6.85
C PHE A 89 -6.50 -4.96 6.31
N GLU A 90 -7.74 -4.54 6.41
CA GLU A 90 -8.87 -5.17 5.76
C GLU A 90 -9.39 -4.25 4.66
N SER A 91 -9.35 -4.67 3.40
CA SER A 91 -9.87 -3.85 2.29
C SER A 91 -10.65 -4.67 1.29
N ASN A 92 -11.45 -4.02 0.45
CA ASN A 92 -12.05 -4.63 -0.73
C ASN A 92 -11.27 -4.39 -2.03
N THR A 93 -10.04 -3.86 -1.93
CA THR A 93 -9.09 -3.61 -3.04
C THR A 93 -9.56 -2.60 -4.11
N ILE A 94 -10.61 -1.84 -3.85
CA ILE A 94 -11.01 -0.72 -4.72
C ILE A 94 -10.17 0.51 -4.34
N PRO A 95 -9.60 1.25 -5.32
CA PRO A 95 -8.83 2.46 -5.05
C PRO A 95 -9.69 3.61 -4.54
N ASN A 96 -9.02 4.66 -4.07
CA ASN A 96 -9.65 5.94 -3.73
C ASN A 96 -9.76 6.92 -4.91
N HIS A 97 -9.54 6.45 -6.13
CA HIS A 97 -9.53 7.26 -7.35
C HIS A 97 -10.22 6.49 -8.49
N ASP A 98 -10.67 7.21 -9.51
CA ASP A 98 -11.22 6.58 -10.72
C ASP A 98 -10.15 5.76 -11.45
N PHE A 99 -10.57 4.74 -12.18
CA PHE A 99 -9.68 3.78 -12.84
C PHE A 99 -10.30 3.27 -14.14
N ASP A 100 -9.57 2.39 -14.85
CA ASP A 100 -9.98 1.83 -16.14
C ASP A 100 -10.29 2.95 -17.17
N ASP A 101 -9.35 3.90 -17.32
CA ASP A 101 -9.47 4.98 -18.29
C ASP A 101 -9.21 4.49 -19.75
N ALA A 102 -9.24 5.40 -20.73
CA ALA A 102 -9.10 5.06 -22.15
C ALA A 102 -7.74 4.43 -22.55
N THR A 103 -6.72 4.50 -21.69
CA THR A 103 -5.43 3.84 -21.88
C THR A 103 -5.43 2.39 -21.41
N ALA A 104 -6.39 2.02 -20.55
CA ALA A 104 -6.50 0.72 -19.94
C ALA A 104 -7.11 -0.33 -20.88
N SER A 105 -6.77 -1.59 -20.65
CA SER A 105 -7.36 -2.74 -21.35
C SER A 105 -7.39 -3.94 -20.41
N PHE A 106 -8.19 -3.86 -19.34
CA PHE A 106 -8.27 -4.91 -18.33
C PHE A 106 -8.80 -6.22 -18.90
N ALA A 107 -8.07 -7.31 -18.67
CA ALA A 107 -8.46 -8.64 -19.11
C ALA A 107 -9.69 -9.18 -18.35
N THR A 108 -9.87 -8.71 -17.10
CA THR A 108 -10.97 -9.08 -16.23
C THR A 108 -11.58 -7.80 -15.67
N PRO A 109 -12.91 -7.65 -15.63
CA PRO A 109 -13.53 -6.49 -15.00
C PRO A 109 -13.14 -6.39 -13.51
N VAL A 110 -12.92 -5.18 -13.00
CA VAL A 110 -12.68 -4.96 -11.57
C VAL A 110 -13.84 -5.49 -10.75
N ALA A 111 -13.51 -6.13 -9.63
CA ALA A 111 -14.43 -6.61 -8.61
C ALA A 111 -13.93 -6.20 -7.21
N GLU A 112 -14.86 -6.11 -6.26
CA GLU A 112 -14.54 -5.96 -4.84
C GLU A 112 -13.99 -7.29 -4.32
N VAL A 113 -12.68 -7.37 -4.11
CA VAL A 113 -12.00 -8.57 -3.61
C VAL A 113 -11.53 -8.32 -2.18
N PRO A 114 -12.16 -8.92 -1.16
CA PRO A 114 -11.76 -8.72 0.22
C PRO A 114 -10.36 -9.31 0.49
N ARG A 115 -9.51 -8.54 1.17
CA ARG A 115 -8.18 -8.96 1.64
C ARG A 115 -8.00 -8.60 3.11
N THR A 116 -7.30 -9.47 3.84
CA THR A 116 -6.85 -9.22 5.20
C THR A 116 -5.35 -9.43 5.23
N LEU A 117 -4.58 -8.36 5.43
CA LEU A 117 -3.12 -8.35 5.35
C LEU A 117 -2.55 -7.80 6.67
N SER A 118 -1.56 -8.48 7.23
CA SER A 118 -0.89 -8.12 8.48
C SER A 118 0.53 -7.64 8.21
N ILE A 119 0.97 -6.59 8.89
CA ILE A 119 2.35 -6.11 8.83
C ILE A 119 2.91 -5.87 10.24
N PRO A 120 4.21 -6.06 10.47
CA PRO A 120 4.82 -5.72 11.75
C PRO A 120 4.85 -4.21 11.96
N ARG A 121 4.49 -3.74 13.17
CA ARG A 121 4.58 -2.32 13.55
C ARG A 121 6.01 -1.80 13.69
N ASN A 122 6.91 -2.69 14.10
CA ASN A 122 8.31 -2.37 14.37
C ASN A 122 9.20 -3.25 13.49
N PRO A 123 9.19 -3.04 12.17
CA PRO A 123 10.01 -3.83 11.26
C PRO A 123 11.49 -3.62 11.56
N SER A 124 12.28 -4.67 11.36
CA SER A 124 13.73 -4.63 11.50
C SER A 124 14.39 -5.22 10.27
N ALA A 125 15.56 -4.68 9.90
CA ALA A 125 16.36 -5.22 8.82
C ALA A 125 16.62 -6.73 9.03
N ALA A 126 16.39 -7.51 7.99
CA ALA A 126 16.77 -8.91 7.95
C ALA A 126 18.28 -9.05 7.71
N ALA A 127 18.84 -10.23 7.98
CA ALA A 127 20.26 -10.49 7.73
C ALA A 127 20.62 -10.47 6.23
N ALA A 128 19.63 -10.68 5.36
CA ALA A 128 19.73 -10.56 3.92
C ALA A 128 18.35 -10.17 3.35
N PRO A 129 18.30 -9.44 2.23
CA PRO A 129 17.04 -9.13 1.57
C PRO A 129 16.28 -10.36 1.10
N THR A 130 14.94 -10.29 1.10
CA THR A 130 14.07 -11.32 0.52
C THR A 130 13.56 -10.85 -0.84
N GLY A 131 13.82 -11.58 -1.91
CA GLY A 131 13.33 -11.23 -3.24
C GLY A 131 11.81 -11.38 -3.37
N LEU A 132 11.21 -10.57 -4.26
CA LEU A 132 9.79 -10.69 -4.63
C LEU A 132 9.52 -12.03 -5.33
N THR A 133 8.27 -12.51 -5.24
CA THR A 133 7.87 -13.82 -5.77
C THR A 133 6.52 -13.78 -6.47
N LEU A 134 6.26 -14.74 -7.36
CA LEU A 134 4.97 -14.84 -8.05
C LEU A 134 3.81 -15.21 -7.11
N ASP A 135 4.12 -15.85 -5.98
CA ASP A 135 3.15 -16.37 -5.00
C ASP A 135 2.87 -15.42 -3.83
N SER A 136 3.41 -14.20 -3.86
CA SER A 136 3.21 -13.19 -2.82
C SER A 136 2.81 -11.86 -3.43
N LEU A 137 1.97 -11.11 -2.72
CA LEU A 137 1.83 -9.67 -2.90
C LEU A 137 3.02 -8.96 -2.24
N ASP A 138 3.28 -7.73 -2.66
CA ASP A 138 4.46 -6.98 -2.25
C ASP A 138 4.16 -5.93 -1.18
N ALA A 139 3.00 -5.29 -1.28
CA ALA A 139 2.59 -4.21 -0.39
C ALA A 139 1.08 -4.02 -0.37
N VAL A 140 0.62 -3.28 0.64
CA VAL A 140 -0.73 -2.73 0.71
C VAL A 140 -0.63 -1.21 0.82
N MET A 141 -1.37 -0.51 -0.03
CA MET A 141 -1.46 0.94 0.00
C MET A 141 -2.50 1.39 1.03
N LEU A 142 -2.40 2.63 1.49
CA LEU A 142 -3.34 3.22 2.45
C LEU A 142 -4.76 3.36 1.87
N ASN A 143 -4.91 3.37 0.54
CA ASN A 143 -6.21 3.28 -0.12
C ASN A 143 -6.74 1.83 -0.25
N GLY A 144 -6.04 0.84 0.29
CA GLY A 144 -6.45 -0.56 0.34
C GLY A 144 -6.07 -1.40 -0.89
N VAL A 145 -5.51 -0.79 -1.93
CA VAL A 145 -5.06 -1.51 -3.14
C VAL A 145 -3.73 -2.19 -2.86
N VAL A 146 -3.53 -3.37 -3.43
CA VAL A 146 -2.31 -4.16 -3.27
C VAL A 146 -1.29 -3.86 -4.38
N VAL A 147 -0.03 -4.16 -4.11
CA VAL A 147 1.06 -4.07 -5.09
C VAL A 147 1.54 -5.46 -5.46
N ASP A 148 1.82 -5.66 -6.74
CA ASP A 148 2.33 -6.93 -7.29
C ASP A 148 3.32 -6.65 -8.44
N LEU A 149 4.53 -6.20 -8.13
CA LEU A 149 5.50 -5.73 -9.12
C LEU A 149 6.08 -6.86 -9.97
N PHE A 150 6.16 -8.07 -9.43
CA PHE A 150 6.86 -9.18 -10.07
C PHE A 150 5.99 -9.87 -11.13
N SER A 151 6.04 -9.36 -12.36
CA SER A 151 5.25 -9.86 -13.50
C SER A 151 5.34 -11.37 -13.70
N ALA A 152 4.23 -12.05 -13.99
CA ALA A 152 4.29 -13.42 -14.47
C ALA A 152 4.79 -13.51 -15.94
N GLY A 153 4.68 -12.45 -16.75
CA GLY A 153 4.97 -12.48 -18.19
C GLY A 153 6.46 -12.61 -18.50
N CYS A 154 6.81 -13.57 -19.37
CA CYS A 154 8.19 -13.92 -19.69
C CYS A 154 8.35 -14.12 -21.19
N TRP A 155 9.52 -13.77 -21.73
CA TRP A 155 9.84 -14.04 -23.13
C TRP A 155 9.75 -15.53 -23.46
N ASN A 156 9.26 -15.84 -24.67
CA ASN A 156 9.17 -17.20 -25.22
C ASN A 156 8.33 -18.19 -24.38
N VAL A 157 7.39 -17.67 -23.58
CA VAL A 157 6.37 -18.47 -22.90
C VAL A 157 4.98 -18.01 -23.34
N GLY A 158 4.25 -18.87 -24.04
CA GLY A 158 2.96 -18.52 -24.61
C GLY A 158 3.06 -17.32 -25.56
N ASP A 159 2.20 -16.32 -25.36
CA ASP A 159 2.24 -15.02 -26.04
C ASP A 159 3.14 -13.99 -25.35
N GLY A 160 3.81 -14.39 -24.26
CA GLY A 160 4.63 -13.55 -23.40
C GLY A 160 3.87 -12.92 -22.23
N PHE A 161 2.55 -13.08 -22.15
CA PHE A 161 1.69 -12.46 -21.14
C PHE A 161 0.94 -13.48 -20.28
N ILE A 162 0.75 -14.72 -20.76
CA ILE A 162 0.02 -15.79 -20.04
C ILE A 162 0.67 -16.26 -18.73
N GLY A 163 1.88 -15.81 -18.43
CA GLY A 163 2.62 -16.15 -17.22
C GLY A 163 3.55 -17.35 -17.39
N CYS A 164 4.79 -17.25 -16.91
CA CYS A 164 5.72 -18.37 -16.89
C CYS A 164 5.66 -19.22 -15.63
N PHE A 165 5.07 -18.71 -14.54
CA PHE A 165 4.83 -19.43 -13.28
C PHE A 165 6.05 -20.13 -12.65
N GLU A 166 7.23 -19.80 -13.15
CA GLU A 166 8.52 -20.27 -12.65
C GLU A 166 9.36 -19.03 -12.29
N LEU A 167 9.86 -19.00 -11.06
CA LEU A 167 10.52 -17.82 -10.50
C LEU A 167 11.78 -17.42 -11.29
N ASN A 168 12.55 -18.44 -11.73
CA ASN A 168 13.86 -18.28 -12.34
C ASN A 168 13.84 -18.25 -13.87
N THR A 169 12.68 -18.19 -14.50
CA THR A 169 12.60 -17.99 -15.95
C THR A 169 13.23 -16.63 -16.29
N PRO A 170 14.25 -16.58 -17.16
CA PRO A 170 14.90 -15.34 -17.54
C PRO A 170 14.00 -14.50 -18.45
N TRP A 171 14.37 -13.24 -18.64
CA TRP A 171 13.69 -12.31 -19.55
C TRP A 171 12.22 -12.12 -19.17
N ARG A 172 12.02 -11.77 -17.90
CA ARG A 172 10.70 -11.42 -17.36
C ARG A 172 10.37 -9.98 -17.74
N LYS A 173 9.18 -9.76 -18.27
CA LYS A 173 8.74 -8.45 -18.73
C LYS A 173 8.56 -7.50 -17.55
N ASP A 174 9.00 -6.25 -17.72
CA ASP A 174 8.61 -5.16 -16.82
C ASP A 174 7.19 -4.69 -17.19
N PRO A 175 6.18 -4.82 -16.32
CA PRO A 175 4.81 -4.40 -16.62
C PRO A 175 4.68 -2.94 -17.01
N MET A 176 5.61 -2.10 -16.53
CA MET A 176 5.58 -0.67 -16.77
C MET A 176 6.33 -0.22 -18.02
N HIS A 177 7.03 -1.13 -18.70
CA HIS A 177 7.68 -0.76 -19.94
C HIS A 177 6.65 -0.52 -21.05
N PRO A 178 6.71 0.58 -21.82
CA PRO A 178 5.67 0.94 -22.81
C PRO A 178 5.41 -0.09 -23.92
N SER A 179 6.38 -0.98 -24.21
CA SER A 179 6.21 -2.06 -25.19
C SER A 179 5.46 -3.28 -24.63
N ASN A 180 5.30 -3.37 -23.31
CA ASN A 180 4.62 -4.45 -22.63
C ASN A 180 3.18 -4.03 -22.33
N THR A 181 2.27 -4.36 -23.24
CA THR A 181 0.85 -4.00 -23.15
C THR A 181 0.09 -4.92 -22.18
N PHE A 182 0.38 -4.84 -20.88
CA PHE A 182 -0.40 -5.51 -19.83
C PHE A 182 -1.77 -4.85 -19.57
N GLY A 183 -2.09 -3.78 -20.31
CA GLY A 183 -3.39 -3.10 -20.24
C GLY A 183 -3.56 -2.24 -19.00
N ALA A 184 -2.45 -1.81 -18.38
CA ALA A 184 -2.48 -0.92 -17.23
C ALA A 184 -3.12 0.44 -17.57
N ASP A 185 -3.82 1.01 -16.60
CA ASP A 185 -4.40 2.34 -16.68
C ASP A 185 -3.36 3.44 -16.37
N ALA A 186 -3.81 4.70 -16.36
CA ALA A 186 -2.96 5.85 -16.06
C ALA A 186 -2.42 5.87 -14.62
N HIS A 187 -2.93 5.00 -13.75
CA HIS A 187 -2.46 4.80 -12.38
C HIS A 187 -1.54 3.59 -12.25
N HIS A 188 -1.04 3.08 -13.40
CA HIS A 188 -0.07 1.99 -13.47
C HIS A 188 -0.57 0.70 -12.83
N ALA A 189 -1.87 0.45 -12.94
CA ALA A 189 -2.54 -0.71 -12.38
C ALA A 189 -3.36 -1.45 -13.41
N HIS A 190 -3.56 -2.75 -13.17
CA HIS A 190 -4.55 -3.54 -13.87
C HIS A 190 -5.16 -4.58 -12.93
N THR A 191 -5.99 -5.45 -13.49
CA THR A 191 -6.70 -6.48 -12.73
C THR A 191 -5.99 -7.83 -12.76
N GLN A 192 -6.10 -8.58 -11.66
CA GLN A 192 -5.86 -10.02 -11.65
C GLN A 192 -7.07 -10.80 -12.21
N PRO A 193 -6.92 -12.11 -12.50
CA PRO A 193 -8.02 -12.95 -12.99
C PRO A 193 -9.25 -13.03 -12.07
N ASP A 194 -9.11 -12.71 -10.78
CA ASP A 194 -10.22 -12.64 -9.81
C ASP A 194 -10.89 -11.25 -9.76
N GLY A 195 -10.41 -10.28 -10.55
CA GLY A 195 -10.88 -8.90 -10.57
C GLY A 195 -10.15 -7.96 -9.60
N THR A 196 -9.16 -8.44 -8.84
CA THR A 196 -8.37 -7.58 -7.92
C THR A 196 -7.61 -6.51 -8.71
N TYR A 197 -7.91 -5.24 -8.48
CA TYR A 197 -7.12 -4.11 -8.98
C TYR A 197 -5.79 -4.01 -8.20
N HIS A 198 -4.66 -3.85 -8.87
CA HIS A 198 -3.34 -3.81 -8.24
C HIS A 198 -2.32 -2.97 -9.01
N TYR A 199 -1.40 -2.33 -8.29
CA TYR A 199 -0.37 -1.47 -8.88
C TYR A 199 0.89 -2.24 -9.29
N HIS A 200 1.48 -1.80 -10.40
CA HIS A 200 2.82 -2.16 -10.88
C HIS A 200 3.82 -0.99 -10.83
N GLY A 201 3.36 0.22 -10.55
CA GLY A 201 4.15 1.45 -10.54
C GLY A 201 3.53 2.51 -9.64
N ASP A 202 3.96 3.77 -9.81
CA ASP A 202 3.43 4.91 -9.06
C ASP A 202 1.89 4.98 -9.19
N PRO A 203 1.12 4.98 -8.09
CA PRO A 203 -0.34 5.13 -8.17
C PRO A 203 -0.82 6.47 -8.77
N VAL A 204 0.02 7.52 -8.78
CA VAL A 204 -0.31 8.88 -9.29
C VAL A 204 -1.63 9.45 -8.70
N ALA A 205 -1.96 9.11 -7.45
CA ALA A 205 -3.22 9.52 -6.82
C ALA A 205 -3.08 9.90 -5.33
N MET A 206 -2.11 9.32 -4.60
CA MET A 206 -2.00 9.43 -3.14
C MET A 206 -0.91 10.41 -2.66
N TRP A 207 -0.12 10.96 -3.57
CA TRP A 207 0.96 11.90 -3.28
C TRP A 207 1.17 12.85 -4.47
N ASP A 208 1.86 13.97 -4.26
CA ASP A 208 2.10 14.97 -5.30
C ASP A 208 3.59 15.39 -5.40
N GLU A 209 3.91 16.17 -6.44
CA GLU A 209 5.27 16.68 -6.68
C GLU A 209 5.69 17.83 -5.75
N SER A 210 4.83 18.26 -4.83
CA SER A 210 5.05 19.36 -3.89
C SER A 210 4.67 19.00 -2.45
N PRO A 211 5.20 17.89 -1.89
CA PRO A 211 4.70 17.30 -0.64
C PRO A 211 5.12 18.06 0.64
N GLY A 212 5.67 19.27 0.49
CA GLY A 212 6.22 20.08 1.55
C GLY A 212 7.66 19.72 1.93
N ASP A 213 8.20 20.46 2.91
CA ASP A 213 9.64 20.48 3.22
C ASP A 213 10.18 19.14 3.76
N ASN A 214 9.31 18.26 4.26
CA ASN A 214 9.74 16.99 4.84
C ASN A 214 9.81 15.85 3.80
N GLY A 215 9.32 16.08 2.57
CA GLY A 215 9.21 15.05 1.52
C GLY A 215 7.82 14.42 1.43
N SER A 216 7.67 13.43 0.54
CA SER A 216 6.41 12.74 0.24
C SER A 216 5.75 12.03 1.42
N PRO A 217 4.42 11.95 1.50
CA PRO A 217 3.73 11.14 2.52
C PRO A 217 4.11 9.66 2.43
N VAL A 218 3.81 8.91 3.49
CA VAL A 218 3.64 7.46 3.37
C VAL A 218 2.34 7.21 2.63
N ILE A 219 2.39 6.36 1.61
CA ILE A 219 1.25 5.98 0.77
C ILE A 219 0.86 4.51 0.94
N GLY A 220 1.69 3.73 1.64
CA GLY A 220 1.46 2.30 1.89
C GLY A 220 2.56 1.68 2.73
N PHE A 221 2.45 0.38 2.94
CA PHE A 221 3.43 -0.43 3.67
C PHE A 221 3.74 -1.70 2.89
N ALA A 222 5.02 -2.03 2.77
CA ALA A 222 5.45 -3.30 2.21
C ALA A 222 5.10 -4.46 3.13
N ALA A 223 5.10 -5.68 2.59
CA ALA A 223 4.79 -6.90 3.35
C ALA A 223 5.70 -7.09 4.58
N ASP A 224 6.90 -6.51 4.59
CA ASP A 224 7.84 -6.56 5.71
C ASP A 224 7.62 -5.45 6.76
N GLY A 225 6.61 -4.61 6.57
CA GLY A 225 6.16 -3.54 7.47
C GLY A 225 6.89 -2.21 7.33
N PHE A 226 7.91 -2.10 6.49
CA PHE A 226 8.52 -0.79 6.24
C PHE A 226 7.59 0.09 5.38
N PRO A 227 7.56 1.42 5.65
CA PRO A 227 6.71 2.34 4.92
C PRO A 227 7.17 2.50 3.47
N ILE A 228 6.21 2.79 2.59
CA ILE A 228 6.42 3.21 1.20
C ILE A 228 6.05 4.68 1.12
N TYR A 229 7.02 5.52 0.78
CA TYR A 229 6.85 6.94 0.54
C TYR A 229 6.60 7.23 -0.93
N GLY A 230 5.94 8.34 -1.24
CA GLY A 230 6.01 8.93 -2.58
C GLY A 230 7.45 9.34 -2.96
N GLY A 231 7.62 9.95 -4.13
CA GLY A 231 8.94 10.06 -4.76
C GLY A 231 9.93 11.08 -4.18
N TYR A 232 9.57 11.89 -3.19
CA TYR A 232 10.44 12.96 -2.67
C TYR A 232 10.88 12.74 -1.22
N PHE A 233 12.08 13.23 -0.92
CA PHE A 233 12.61 13.28 0.42
C PHE A 233 13.39 14.58 0.67
N ASN A 234 13.60 14.86 1.95
CA ASN A 234 14.43 15.96 2.40
C ASN A 234 15.89 15.51 2.54
N ASP A 235 16.77 16.06 1.69
CA ASP A 235 18.21 15.88 1.74
C ASP A 235 18.88 17.10 2.38
N GLY A 236 18.91 17.13 3.72
CA GLY A 236 19.60 18.17 4.48
C GLY A 236 19.06 19.59 4.25
N GLY A 237 17.75 19.72 4.06
CA GLY A 237 17.04 20.95 3.74
C GLY A 237 16.69 21.12 2.26
N ASN A 238 17.15 20.21 1.38
CA ASN A 238 16.84 20.24 -0.04
C ASN A 238 15.82 19.16 -0.39
N LEU A 239 14.63 19.57 -0.82
CA LEU A 239 13.60 18.66 -1.30
C LEU A 239 13.98 18.14 -2.70
N ARG A 240 14.10 16.82 -2.87
CA ARG A 240 14.44 16.20 -4.16
C ARG A 240 13.78 14.85 -4.35
N ARG A 241 13.67 14.43 -5.63
CA ARG A 241 13.22 13.09 -5.99
C ARG A 241 14.27 12.05 -5.61
N ALA A 242 13.81 10.89 -5.15
CA ALA A 242 14.61 9.70 -4.96
C ALA A 242 15.01 9.11 -6.32
N VAL A 243 16.28 8.75 -6.46
CA VAL A 243 16.82 8.16 -7.68
C VAL A 243 17.17 6.69 -7.43
N SER A 244 16.62 5.81 -8.26
CA SER A 244 16.86 4.36 -8.20
C SER A 244 18.33 4.00 -8.32
N GLY A 245 18.71 2.97 -7.54
CA GLY A 245 19.97 2.21 -7.55
C GLY A 245 20.33 1.53 -8.87
N TYR A 246 19.32 1.32 -9.72
CA TYR A 246 19.39 0.47 -10.90
C TYR A 246 19.73 1.25 -12.16
N THR A 247 20.54 0.62 -13.01
CA THR A 247 20.91 1.16 -14.32
C THR A 247 20.59 0.15 -15.41
N LEU A 248 20.17 0.67 -16.57
CA LEU A 248 20.03 -0.13 -17.77
C LEU A 248 21.41 -0.61 -18.24
N LYS A 249 21.54 -1.91 -18.48
CA LYS A 249 22.77 -2.50 -19.01
C LYS A 249 23.08 -1.91 -20.40
N PRO A 250 24.37 -1.68 -20.74
CA PRO A 250 24.74 -1.26 -22.08
C PRO A 250 24.76 -2.46 -23.05
N GLY A 251 24.63 -2.20 -24.34
CA GLY A 251 24.85 -3.20 -25.41
C GLY A 251 23.58 -3.98 -25.81
N THR A 252 23.77 -5.25 -26.15
CA THR A 252 22.71 -6.10 -26.73
C THR A 252 22.48 -7.37 -25.92
N ARG A 253 21.21 -7.76 -25.81
CA ARG A 253 20.80 -9.02 -25.20
C ARG A 253 21.32 -10.22 -26.02
N PRO A 254 21.54 -11.38 -25.38
CA PRO A 254 21.60 -12.68 -26.06
C PRO A 254 20.42 -12.87 -27.01
N SER A 255 20.63 -13.61 -28.09
CA SER A 255 19.64 -13.86 -29.15
C SER A 255 19.45 -15.35 -29.42
N GLY A 256 18.31 -15.73 -30.00
CA GLY A 256 18.06 -17.11 -30.40
C GLY A 256 17.50 -17.92 -29.23
N ALA A 257 18.10 -19.07 -28.91
CA ALA A 257 17.65 -19.89 -27.78
C ALA A 257 17.96 -19.25 -26.41
N ASP A 258 18.98 -18.37 -26.36
CA ASP A 258 19.50 -17.83 -25.11
C ASP A 258 18.88 -16.47 -24.72
N GLY A 259 18.09 -15.86 -25.61
CA GLY A 259 17.40 -14.61 -25.28
C GLY A 259 16.67 -13.93 -26.44
N PRO A 260 15.93 -12.85 -26.11
CA PRO A 260 15.05 -12.11 -27.03
C PRO A 260 15.79 -11.32 -28.11
N GLY A 261 17.10 -11.11 -27.97
CA GLY A 261 17.89 -10.22 -28.83
C GLY A 261 17.50 -8.74 -28.67
N GLY A 262 18.10 -7.90 -29.50
CA GLY A 262 17.93 -6.45 -29.44
C GLY A 262 18.82 -5.78 -28.38
N ALA A 263 18.65 -4.47 -28.21
CA ALA A 263 19.34 -3.71 -27.17
C ALA A 263 18.73 -4.01 -25.79
N TYR A 264 19.51 -3.86 -24.72
CA TYR A 264 18.94 -3.68 -23.40
C TYR A 264 18.16 -2.35 -23.41
N ASP A 265 16.84 -2.40 -23.30
CA ASP A 265 15.96 -1.23 -23.45
C ASP A 265 14.96 -1.05 -22.29
N GLY A 266 14.91 -2.00 -21.35
CA GLY A 266 13.99 -1.99 -20.21
C GLY A 266 12.73 -2.81 -20.43
N THR A 267 12.53 -3.40 -21.61
CA THR A 267 11.42 -4.33 -21.86
C THR A 267 11.43 -5.51 -20.87
N TYR A 268 12.60 -5.91 -20.39
CA TYR A 268 12.74 -6.98 -19.41
C TYR A 268 13.42 -6.47 -18.14
N ILE A 269 13.00 -6.97 -16.98
CA ILE A 269 13.65 -6.65 -15.70
C ILE A 269 15.13 -7.07 -15.71
N ASP A 270 15.46 -8.12 -16.47
CA ASP A 270 16.81 -8.63 -16.71
C ASP A 270 17.71 -7.62 -17.44
N ASP A 271 17.14 -6.56 -18.02
CA ASP A 271 17.89 -5.49 -18.65
C ASP A 271 18.56 -4.55 -17.66
N PHE A 272 18.09 -4.56 -16.41
CA PHE A 272 18.63 -3.71 -15.36
C PHE A 272 19.67 -4.46 -14.53
N GLU A 273 20.61 -3.71 -13.98
CA GLU A 273 21.54 -4.16 -12.93
C GLU A 273 21.59 -3.12 -11.82
N PHE A 274 21.71 -3.60 -10.58
CA PHE A 274 21.98 -2.72 -9.45
C PHE A 274 23.45 -2.30 -9.51
N THR A 275 23.69 -1.01 -9.65
CA THR A 275 25.04 -0.43 -9.67
C THR A 275 25.29 0.49 -8.48
N GLY A 276 24.28 0.70 -7.62
CA GLY A 276 24.30 1.70 -6.56
C GLY A 276 24.38 3.12 -7.13
N ALA A 277 23.90 3.33 -8.36
CA ALA A 277 23.72 4.67 -8.91
C ALA A 277 22.55 5.36 -8.18
N GLY A 278 22.60 6.68 -7.97
CA GLY A 278 21.50 7.36 -7.28
C GLY A 278 21.54 7.21 -5.76
N ASP A 279 20.36 7.11 -5.15
CA ASP A 279 20.17 7.24 -3.69
C ASP A 279 19.80 5.92 -3.02
N LEU A 280 19.05 5.08 -3.74
CA LEU A 280 18.34 3.94 -3.18
C LEU A 280 19.19 2.66 -3.24
N ASP A 281 18.98 1.78 -2.26
CA ASP A 281 19.62 0.47 -2.17
C ASP A 281 19.06 -0.55 -3.16
N GLU A 282 19.55 -1.79 -3.10
CA GLU A 282 19.11 -2.86 -4.00
C GLU A 282 17.63 -3.24 -3.85
N CYS A 283 16.96 -2.83 -2.77
CA CYS A 283 15.53 -3.04 -2.56
C CYS A 283 14.69 -1.83 -2.94
N ASN A 284 15.32 -0.76 -3.43
CA ASN A 284 14.70 0.54 -3.74
C ASN A 284 14.23 1.31 -2.50
N GLY A 285 14.95 1.16 -1.39
CA GLY A 285 14.75 1.95 -0.19
C GLY A 285 16.01 2.67 0.25
N MET A 286 15.86 3.49 1.29
CA MET A 286 16.97 4.15 1.96
C MET A 286 16.56 4.57 3.37
N THR A 287 17.56 4.93 4.19
CA THR A 287 17.34 5.53 5.51
C THR A 287 17.48 7.04 5.46
N VAL A 288 16.40 7.75 5.78
CA VAL A 288 16.38 9.21 5.96
C VAL A 288 16.00 9.51 7.41
N ASP A 289 16.78 10.35 8.09
CA ASP A 289 16.55 10.73 9.50
C ASP A 289 16.36 9.55 10.46
N GLY A 290 17.06 8.44 10.20
CA GLY A 290 17.01 7.22 11.02
C GLY A 290 15.82 6.30 10.73
N GLN A 291 14.96 6.62 9.76
CA GLN A 291 13.87 5.78 9.31
C GLN A 291 14.15 5.19 7.93
N TYR A 292 14.17 3.86 7.82
CA TYR A 292 14.20 3.17 6.53
C TYR A 292 12.80 3.14 5.90
N GLY A 293 12.73 3.34 4.59
CA GLY A 293 11.51 3.09 3.82
C GLY A 293 11.81 2.98 2.33
N TYR A 294 10.82 2.46 1.60
CA TYR A 294 10.84 2.38 0.14
C TYR A 294 10.34 3.69 -0.46
N TYR A 295 10.78 4.00 -1.67
CA TYR A 295 10.40 5.23 -2.36
C TYR A 295 9.88 4.93 -3.75
N VAL A 296 8.77 5.58 -4.12
CA VAL A 296 8.32 5.61 -5.51
C VAL A 296 9.40 6.27 -6.38
N THR A 297 9.64 5.73 -7.56
CA THR A 297 10.65 6.19 -8.51
C THR A 297 10.11 6.21 -9.94
N ASP A 298 10.63 7.13 -10.76
CA ASP A 298 10.25 7.28 -12.18
C ASP A 298 10.95 6.26 -13.10
N ALA A 299 11.66 5.29 -12.52
CA ALA A 299 12.42 4.28 -13.22
C ALA A 299 12.37 2.96 -12.45
N TYR A 300 12.71 1.86 -13.12
CA TYR A 300 12.82 0.55 -12.48
C TYR A 300 13.60 0.62 -11.15
N PRO A 301 13.10 0.02 -10.05
CA PRO A 301 11.99 -0.94 -9.96
C PRO A 301 10.64 -0.33 -9.56
N TRP A 302 10.47 0.99 -9.76
CA TRP A 302 9.22 1.74 -9.54
C TRP A 302 8.86 1.95 -8.07
N LEU A 303 8.77 0.89 -7.26
CA LEU A 303 8.46 0.96 -5.82
C LEU A 303 9.45 0.17 -4.97
N LEU A 304 9.54 -1.16 -5.16
CA LEU A 304 10.45 -2.04 -4.43
C LEU A 304 10.97 -3.17 -5.31
N ARG A 305 12.14 -3.72 -4.96
CA ARG A 305 12.73 -4.87 -5.69
C ARG A 305 12.97 -6.11 -4.82
N CYS A 306 13.03 -5.89 -3.52
CA CYS A 306 13.12 -6.90 -2.48
C CYS A 306 12.60 -6.31 -1.17
N PHE A 307 12.43 -7.17 -0.17
CA PHE A 307 12.14 -6.78 1.20
C PHE A 307 13.44 -6.63 1.98
N HIS A 308 13.58 -5.50 2.66
CA HIS A 308 14.65 -5.18 3.60
C HIS A 308 14.45 -5.92 4.94
N GLY A 309 13.21 -6.15 5.33
CA GLY A 309 12.80 -6.94 6.49
C GLY A 309 12.35 -8.35 6.11
N THR A 310 11.53 -8.93 6.98
CA THR A 310 10.89 -10.25 6.74
C THR A 310 9.42 -10.03 6.37
N PRO A 311 8.99 -10.41 5.16
CA PRO A 311 7.60 -10.23 4.75
C PRO A 311 6.65 -11.11 5.57
N ASP A 312 5.49 -10.57 5.91
CA ASP A 312 4.45 -11.29 6.65
C ASP A 312 3.77 -12.35 5.75
N PRO A 313 3.54 -13.58 6.25
CA PRO A 313 2.90 -14.65 5.49
C PRO A 313 1.49 -14.34 4.97
N SER A 314 0.76 -13.35 5.53
CA SER A 314 -0.57 -12.98 5.04
C SER A 314 -0.56 -12.49 3.59
N PHE A 315 0.58 -12.01 3.09
CA PHE A 315 0.75 -11.56 1.71
C PHE A 315 0.86 -12.69 0.70
N LYS A 316 0.97 -13.95 1.14
CA LYS A 316 0.93 -15.10 0.24
C LYS A 316 -0.41 -15.15 -0.48
N LYS A 317 -0.35 -15.11 -1.81
CA LYS A 317 -1.53 -15.26 -2.67
C LYS A 317 -2.09 -16.66 -2.40
N MET A 318 -3.37 -16.74 -2.08
CA MET A 318 -4.05 -18.04 -2.10
C MET A 318 -4.00 -18.52 -3.54
N MET A 319 -3.08 -19.44 -3.84
CA MET A 319 -2.99 -20.04 -5.17
C MET A 319 -4.36 -20.63 -5.47
N GLY A 320 -5.06 -20.04 -6.45
CA GLY A 320 -6.19 -20.70 -7.06
C GLY A 320 -5.71 -22.07 -7.51
N ALA A 321 -6.38 -23.12 -7.03
CA ALA A 321 -6.20 -24.45 -7.59
C ALA A 321 -6.38 -24.36 -9.11
N PRO A 322 -5.55 -25.09 -9.89
CA PRO A 322 -5.57 -25.05 -11.35
C PRO A 322 -6.96 -25.33 -11.94
#